data_AF-A0A1F3BV78-F1
#
_entry.id   AF-A0A1F3BV78-F1
#
_cell.length_a   1.000
_cell.length_b   1.000
_cell.length_c   1.000
_cell.angle_alpha   90.00
_cell.angle_beta   90.00
_cell.angle_gamma   90.00
#
_symmetry.space_group_name_H-M   'P 1'
#
loop_
_entity.id
_entity.type
_entity.pdbx_description
1 polymer ?
#
loop_
_entity_poly.entity_id
_entity_poly.type
_entity_poly.pdbx_seq_one_letter_code
_entity_poly.pdbx_strand_id
1 'polypeptide(L)'
;MKTRNLLIVAMLVFATSIFARAEKTETFKVAGNCGMCEKRIEKAAMSVDGVSEADWDSETKKMTVVFDESKTTLLDIEKEIAKVGHDNDGAKADDKVYDSLHGCCKYDRMK
;
A
#
# COMPACT_ATOMS: atom_id res chain seq x y z
N MET A 1 51.73 -9.11 -2.59
CA MET A 1 50.80 -8.94 -1.45
C MET A 1 50.08 -7.59 -1.45
N LYS A 2 50.75 -6.47 -1.75
CA LYS A 2 50.12 -5.12 -1.72
C LYS A 2 49.04 -4.87 -2.80
N THR A 3 49.17 -5.44 -3.99
CA THR A 3 48.18 -5.31 -5.09
C THR A 3 46.95 -6.19 -4.90
N ARG A 4 47.08 -7.33 -4.20
CA ARG A 4 45.97 -8.25 -3.92
C ARG A 4 45.00 -7.68 -2.88
N ASN A 5 45.51 -6.90 -1.93
CA ASN A 5 44.67 -6.17 -0.96
C ASN A 5 43.98 -4.95 -1.59
N LEU A 6 44.57 -4.34 -2.62
CA LEU A 6 43.97 -3.19 -3.32
C LEU A 6 42.75 -3.61 -4.16
N LEU A 7 42.77 -4.81 -4.75
CA LEU A 7 41.64 -5.38 -5.49
C LEU A 7 40.47 -5.81 -4.58
N ILE A 8 40.75 -6.29 -3.36
CA ILE A 8 39.71 -6.69 -2.40
C ILE A 8 38.99 -5.46 -1.83
N VAL A 9 39.72 -4.36 -1.58
CA VAL A 9 39.13 -3.10 -1.12
C VAL A 9 38.27 -2.46 -2.23
N ALA A 10 38.67 -2.55 -3.50
CA ALA A 10 37.86 -2.07 -4.62
C ALA A 10 36.55 -2.87 -4.81
N MET A 11 36.56 -4.18 -4.51
CA MET A 11 35.37 -5.04 -4.61
C MET A 11 34.37 -4.83 -3.47
N LEU A 12 34.83 -4.41 -2.29
CA LEU A 12 33.97 -4.08 -1.14
C LEU A 12 33.25 -2.73 -1.29
N VAL A 13 33.83 -1.77 -2.02
CA VAL A 13 33.22 -0.44 -2.23
C VAL A 13 32.12 -0.47 -3.31
N PHE A 14 32.10 -1.48 -4.19
CA PHE A 14 31.06 -1.64 -5.21
C PHE A 14 29.74 -2.24 -4.67
N ALA A 15 29.76 -2.82 -3.46
CA ALA A 15 28.60 -3.47 -2.86
C ALA A 15 27.63 -2.50 -2.16
N THR A 16 28.01 -1.23 -1.96
CA THR A 16 27.19 -0.25 -1.22
C THR A 16 26.47 0.77 -2.09
N SER A 17 26.68 0.74 -3.40
CA SER A 17 25.99 1.62 -4.33
C SER A 17 24.82 0.88 -4.98
N ILE A 18 23.65 1.53 -4.94
CA ILE A 18 22.43 1.26 -5.72
C ILE A 18 21.40 0.37 -5.02
N PHE A 19 20.65 0.97 -4.11
CA PHE A 19 19.18 0.91 -4.20
C PHE A 19 18.65 2.29 -3.77
N ALA A 20 18.64 3.24 -4.69
CA ALA A 20 17.72 4.36 -4.54
C ALA A 20 16.32 3.73 -4.58
N ARG A 21 15.71 3.52 -3.41
CA ARG A 21 14.36 2.97 -3.30
C ARG A 21 13.43 3.92 -4.05
N ALA A 22 12.76 3.43 -5.08
CA ALA A 22 11.66 4.14 -5.75
C ALA A 22 10.42 4.13 -4.84
N GLU A 23 10.62 4.47 -3.56
CA GLU A 23 9.54 4.52 -2.58
C GLU A 23 8.81 5.85 -2.70
N LYS A 24 7.49 5.75 -2.73
CA LYS A 24 6.57 6.87 -2.75
C LYS A 24 5.57 6.74 -1.63
N THR A 25 5.23 7.88 -1.06
CA THR A 25 4.15 8.03 -0.08
C THR A 25 2.97 8.71 -0.73
N GLU A 26 1.79 8.11 -0.63
CA GLU A 26 0.53 8.68 -1.11
C GLU A 26 -0.53 8.64 -0.01
N THR A 27 -1.39 9.66 0.00
CA THR A 27 -2.53 9.73 0.91
C THR A 27 -3.82 9.95 0.12
N PHE A 28 -4.81 9.11 0.33
CA PHE A 28 -6.09 9.13 -0.39
C PHE A 28 -7.24 8.72 0.54
N LYS A 29 -8.50 8.98 0.16
CA LYS A 29 -9.66 8.60 0.95
C LYS A 29 -10.07 7.16 0.68
N VAL A 30 -10.47 6.48 1.75
CA VAL A 30 -11.08 5.15 1.70
C VAL A 30 -12.29 5.11 2.63
N ALA A 31 -13.44 4.71 2.12
CA ALA A 31 -14.67 4.65 2.89
C ALA A 31 -14.69 3.43 3.84
N GLY A 32 -15.08 3.67 5.10
CA GLY A 32 -15.13 2.66 6.15
C GLY A 32 -15.58 3.26 7.47
N ASN A 33 -15.90 2.42 8.46
CA ASN A 33 -16.60 2.89 9.68
C ASN A 33 -15.77 2.82 10.97
N CYS A 34 -15.01 1.75 11.18
CA CYS A 34 -14.41 1.43 12.48
C CYS A 34 -13.12 0.60 12.34
N GLY A 35 -12.49 0.26 13.46
CA GLY A 35 -11.24 -0.53 13.48
C GLY A 35 -11.30 -1.93 12.86
N MET A 36 -12.49 -2.50 12.62
CA MET A 36 -12.60 -3.73 11.79
C MET A 36 -12.44 -3.43 10.29
N CYS A 37 -12.89 -2.25 9.85
CA CYS A 37 -12.67 -1.79 8.48
C CYS A 37 -11.19 -1.48 8.27
N GLU A 38 -10.57 -0.77 9.22
CA GLU A 38 -9.13 -0.48 9.25
C GLU A 38 -8.29 -1.72 8.98
N LYS A 39 -8.44 -2.77 9.80
CA LYS A 39 -7.72 -4.03 9.62
C LYS A 39 -7.93 -4.68 8.26
N ARG A 40 -9.12 -4.54 7.67
CA ARG A 40 -9.43 -5.11 6.34
C ARG A 40 -8.77 -4.28 5.23
N ILE A 41 -8.90 -2.96 5.30
CA ILE A 41 -8.36 -2.00 4.33
C ILE A 41 -6.83 -2.09 4.30
N GLU A 42 -6.18 -1.98 5.47
CA GLU A 42 -4.72 -2.04 5.57
C GLU A 42 -4.18 -3.40 5.13
N LYS A 43 -4.83 -4.50 5.52
CA LYS A 43 -4.44 -5.84 5.08
C LYS A 43 -4.53 -6.00 3.56
N ALA A 44 -5.55 -5.42 2.92
CA ALA A 44 -5.68 -5.45 1.48
C ALA A 44 -4.55 -4.65 0.80
N ALA A 45 -4.27 -3.44 1.28
CA ALA A 45 -3.16 -2.63 0.78
C ALA A 45 -1.81 -3.35 0.93
N MET A 46 -1.51 -3.88 2.12
CA MET A 46 -0.28 -4.64 2.40
C MET A 46 -0.15 -5.95 1.62
N SER A 47 -1.22 -6.44 0.99
CA SER A 47 -1.18 -7.65 0.17
C SER A 47 -0.63 -7.43 -1.24
N VAL A 48 -0.53 -6.16 -1.65
CA VAL A 48 0.03 -5.77 -2.95
C VAL A 48 1.55 -5.78 -2.86
N ASP A 49 2.21 -6.50 -3.77
CA ASP A 49 3.68 -6.51 -3.83
C ASP A 49 4.22 -5.09 -4.07
N GLY A 50 5.25 -4.74 -3.32
CA GLY A 50 5.83 -3.39 -3.33
C GLY A 50 5.27 -2.44 -2.28
N VAL A 51 4.17 -2.76 -1.58
CA VAL A 51 3.69 -1.95 -0.44
C VAL A 51 4.48 -2.31 0.81
N SER A 52 5.08 -1.30 1.46
CA SER A 52 5.86 -1.45 2.69
C SER A 52 5.12 -0.98 3.94
N GLU A 53 4.26 0.03 3.80
CA GLU A 53 3.46 0.58 4.89
C GLU A 53 2.05 0.94 4.41
N ALA A 54 1.08 0.81 5.32
CA ALA A 54 -0.34 1.00 5.09
C ALA A 54 -1.00 1.38 6.42
N ASP A 55 -1.49 2.61 6.53
CA ASP A 55 -2.10 3.18 7.74
C ASP A 55 -3.41 3.87 7.37
N TRP A 56 -4.53 3.38 7.89
CA TRP A 56 -5.85 3.96 7.65
C TRP A 56 -6.42 4.56 8.93
N ASP A 57 -6.69 5.85 8.88
CA ASP A 57 -7.26 6.56 10.01
C ASP A 57 -8.80 6.54 9.95
N SER A 58 -9.40 5.95 10.99
CA SER A 58 -10.86 5.77 11.05
C SER A 58 -11.64 7.06 11.32
N GLU A 59 -11.02 8.12 11.83
CA GLU A 59 -11.68 9.40 12.10
C GLU A 59 -11.74 10.26 10.82
N THR A 60 -10.64 10.30 10.08
CA THR A 60 -10.45 11.12 8.88
C THR A 60 -10.78 10.37 7.58
N LYS A 61 -10.87 9.04 7.64
CA LYS A 61 -11.10 8.13 6.50
C LYS A 61 -9.98 8.21 5.46
N LYS A 62 -8.77 8.58 5.88
CA LYS A 62 -7.60 8.70 5.02
C LYS A 62 -6.71 7.48 5.16
N MET A 63 -6.30 6.96 4.02
CA MET A 63 -5.28 5.94 3.87
C MET A 63 -3.96 6.61 3.54
N THR A 64 -2.89 6.27 4.23
CA THR A 64 -1.51 6.58 3.83
C THR A 64 -0.80 5.28 3.48
N VAL A 65 -0.19 5.22 2.31
CA VAL A 65 0.61 4.07 1.86
C VAL A 65 2.02 4.50 1.50
N VAL A 66 2.97 3.63 1.78
CA VAL A 66 4.34 3.72 1.25
C VAL A 66 4.56 2.51 0.35
N PHE A 67 4.97 2.75 -0.89
CA PHE A 67 5.14 1.69 -1.88
C PHE A 67 6.24 1.96 -2.90
N ASP A 68 6.77 0.89 -3.47
CA ASP A 68 7.74 0.91 -4.57
C ASP A 68 7.03 1.10 -5.92
N GLU A 69 7.16 2.30 -6.51
CA GLU A 69 6.55 2.63 -7.81
C GLU A 69 7.08 1.80 -8.98
N SER A 70 8.21 1.09 -8.81
CA SER A 70 8.70 0.16 -9.83
C SER A 70 7.96 -1.18 -9.84
N LYS A 71 7.21 -1.48 -8.78
CA LYS A 71 6.51 -2.77 -8.58
C LYS A 71 4.99 -2.65 -8.67
N THR A 72 4.44 -1.53 -8.22
CA THR A 72 2.99 -1.31 -8.17
C THR A 72 2.64 0.15 -8.41
N THR A 73 1.35 0.42 -8.59
CA THR A 73 0.81 1.77 -8.75
C THR A 73 -0.22 2.07 -7.68
N LEU A 74 -0.46 3.36 -7.41
CA LEU A 74 -1.53 3.79 -6.49
C LEU A 74 -2.89 3.17 -6.87
N LEU A 75 -3.20 3.17 -8.18
CA LEU A 75 -4.45 2.61 -8.69
C LEU A 75 -4.59 1.10 -8.45
N ASP A 76 -3.49 0.34 -8.48
CA ASP A 76 -3.53 -1.09 -8.21
C ASP A 76 -3.79 -1.37 -6.72
N ILE A 77 -3.22 -0.56 -5.83
CA ILE A 77 -3.49 -0.59 -4.39
C ILE A 77 -4.96 -0.23 -4.11
N GLU A 78 -5.46 0.84 -4.71
CA GLU A 78 -6.85 1.28 -4.63
C GLU A 78 -7.82 0.19 -5.11
N LYS A 79 -7.52 -0.48 -6.21
CA LYS A 79 -8.32 -1.61 -6.70
C LYS A 79 -8.31 -2.78 -5.73
N GLU A 80 -7.17 -3.09 -5.10
CA GLU A 80 -7.10 -4.19 -4.13
C GLU A 80 -7.95 -3.90 -2.88
N ILE A 81 -7.97 -2.65 -2.42
CA ILE A 81 -8.86 -2.20 -1.35
C ILE A 81 -10.34 -2.29 -1.77
N ALA A 82 -10.66 -1.92 -3.01
CA ALA A 82 -12.01 -2.04 -3.54
C ALA A 82 -12.50 -3.50 -3.63
N LYS A 83 -11.61 -4.45 -3.95
CA LYS A 83 -11.93 -5.90 -3.99
C LYS A 83 -12.35 -6.47 -2.64
N VAL A 84 -11.99 -5.82 -1.53
CA VAL A 84 -12.44 -6.21 -0.18
C VAL A 84 -13.63 -5.39 0.32
N GLY A 85 -14.28 -4.64 -0.58
CA GLY A 85 -15.57 -4.00 -0.32
C GLY A 85 -15.48 -2.54 0.09
N HIS A 86 -14.33 -1.87 -0.06
CA HIS A 86 -14.12 -0.49 0.37
C HIS A 86 -13.86 0.45 -0.81
N ASP A 87 -14.83 1.32 -1.10
CA ASP A 87 -14.69 2.40 -2.07
C ASP A 87 -13.56 3.35 -1.66
N ASN A 88 -12.89 3.93 -2.64
CA ASN A 88 -11.84 4.92 -2.47
C ASN A 88 -11.78 5.89 -3.66
N ASP A 89 -10.86 6.85 -3.61
CA ASP A 89 -10.77 7.92 -4.60
C ASP A 89 -10.53 7.41 -6.04
N GLY A 90 -9.78 6.32 -6.23
CA GLY A 90 -9.49 5.76 -7.56
C GLY A 90 -10.23 4.49 -7.96
N ALA A 91 -10.90 3.79 -7.02
CA ALA A 91 -11.63 2.56 -7.29
C ALA A 91 -12.86 2.37 -6.41
N LYS A 92 -13.95 1.92 -7.05
CA LYS A 92 -15.21 1.59 -6.39
C LYS A 92 -15.33 0.08 -6.21
N ALA A 93 -15.79 -0.36 -5.04
CA ALA A 93 -16.05 -1.76 -4.77
C ALA A 93 -17.20 -2.29 -5.62
N ASP A 94 -17.13 -3.56 -6.05
CA ASP A 94 -18.28 -4.22 -6.66
C ASP A 94 -19.44 -4.31 -5.67
N ASP A 95 -20.66 -4.06 -6.14
CA ASP A 95 -21.85 -4.01 -5.29
C ASP A 95 -22.07 -5.33 -4.55
N LYS A 96 -21.79 -6.48 -5.16
CA LYS A 96 -21.95 -7.79 -4.51
C LYS A 96 -20.95 -7.96 -3.36
N VAL A 97 -19.72 -7.49 -3.53
CA VAL A 97 -18.69 -7.53 -2.50
C VAL A 97 -19.09 -6.61 -1.34
N TYR A 98 -19.49 -5.38 -1.65
CA TYR A 98 -20.00 -4.44 -0.66
C TYR A 98 -21.21 -5.02 0.09
N ASP A 99 -22.14 -5.68 -0.61
CA ASP A 99 -23.33 -6.36 -0.06
C ASP A 99 -23.03 -7.56 0.83
N SER A 100 -21.89 -8.20 0.63
CA SER A 100 -21.41 -9.26 1.51
C SER A 100 -20.77 -8.75 2.81
N LEU A 101 -20.50 -7.45 2.93
CA LEU A 101 -19.93 -6.90 4.16
C LEU A 101 -20.92 -7.02 5.31
N HIS A 102 -20.37 -7.27 6.51
CA HIS A 102 -21.17 -7.23 7.73
C HIS A 102 -21.86 -5.86 7.86
N GLY A 103 -23.08 -5.83 8.40
CA GLY A 103 -23.90 -4.61 8.43
C GLY A 103 -23.21 -3.39 9.04
N CYS A 104 -22.38 -3.58 10.08
CA CYS A 104 -21.61 -2.48 10.67
C CYS A 104 -20.47 -1.92 9.80
N CYS A 105 -20.06 -2.65 8.76
CA CYS A 105 -19.06 -2.23 7.77
C CYS A 105 -19.67 -1.53 6.56
N LYS A 106 -21.01 -1.43 6.50
CA LYS A 106 -21.71 -0.69 5.43
C LYS A 106 -21.56 0.82 5.66
N TYR A 107 -20.99 1.51 4.69
CA TYR A 107 -20.73 2.96 4.72
C TYR A 107 -21.47 3.65 3.56
N ASP A 108 -21.62 4.97 3.64
CA ASP A 108 -22.16 5.76 2.53
C ASP A 108 -21.20 5.70 1.34
N ARG A 109 -21.65 5.08 0.24
CA ARG A 109 -20.83 4.81 -0.95
C ARG A 109 -20.30 6.11 -1.56
N MET A 110 -19.07 6.07 -2.05
CA MET A 110 -18.47 7.20 -2.75
C MET A 110 -19.11 7.37 -4.14
N LYS A 111 -19.20 8.62 -4.62
CA LYS A 111 -19.82 8.98 -5.90
C LYS A 111 -18.85 8.83 -7.06
#